data_AF-A0A2U3Q306-F1
#
_entry.id   AF-A0A2U3Q306-F1
#
_cell.length_a   1.000
_cell.length_b   1.000
_cell.length_c   1.000
_cell.angle_alpha   90.00
_cell.angle_beta   90.00
_cell.angle_gamma   90.00
#
_symmetry.space_group_name_H-M   'P 1'
#
loop_
_entity.id
_entity.type
_entity.pdbx_description
1 polymer ?
#
loop_
_entity_poly.entity_id
_entity_poly.type
_entity_poly.pdbx_seq_one_letter_code
_entity_poly.pdbx_strand_id
1 'polypeptide(L)'
;METALYLPVKRFLEELGFTVKGEVGGCDLVGLSADDPPIVVIGELKLAFNLELILQAVDRAPAGDEVWIAAKMSARGKGRESDARYRNLCRRLGFGMLGVTDRGQVEVLVKPPTAAPRREPKVRSRLVAEHQRRQGDPVPGGSTRAPIMTAYRQQALACASELATGPRPVRELRVRCPDAGKILLNNVYGWFERAERGIYRLTEAGHAALKRWPQQRVEVGAGAASPP
;
A
#
# COMPACT_ATOMS: atom_id res chain seq x y z
N MET A 1 -32.77 10.33 0.18
CA MET A 1 -33.03 9.43 -0.95
C MET A 1 -31.96 9.68 -2.02
N GLU A 2 -31.67 8.72 -2.87
CA GLU A 2 -30.62 8.83 -3.91
C GLU A 2 -30.89 9.99 -4.87
N THR A 3 -32.17 10.21 -5.19
CA THR A 3 -32.67 11.35 -5.98
C THR A 3 -32.27 12.72 -5.43
N ALA A 4 -31.94 12.84 -4.14
CA ALA A 4 -31.45 14.09 -3.55
C ALA A 4 -30.02 14.45 -3.99
N LEU A 5 -29.26 13.47 -4.51
CA LEU A 5 -27.91 13.68 -5.05
C LEU A 5 -27.93 14.20 -6.49
N TYR A 6 -28.98 13.86 -7.24
CA TYR A 6 -29.11 14.19 -8.65
C TYR A 6 -28.94 15.68 -8.92
N LEU A 7 -29.74 16.53 -8.25
CA LEU A 7 -29.75 17.96 -8.55
C LEU A 7 -28.43 18.68 -8.22
N PRO A 8 -27.78 18.44 -7.07
CA PRO A 8 -26.43 18.95 -6.81
C PRO A 8 -25.42 18.57 -7.88
N VAL A 9 -25.35 17.29 -8.25
CA VAL A 9 -24.36 16.79 -9.22
C VAL A 9 -24.66 17.30 -10.62
N LYS A 10 -25.94 17.34 -11.02
CA LYS A 10 -26.39 17.93 -12.28
C LYS A 10 -25.90 19.37 -12.40
N ARG A 11 -26.17 20.20 -11.39
CA ARG A 11 -25.76 21.62 -11.40
C ARG A 11 -24.25 21.77 -11.49
N PHE A 12 -23.51 20.97 -10.72
CA PHE A 12 -22.05 20.98 -10.78
C PHE A 12 -21.53 20.68 -12.20
N LEU A 13 -22.08 19.67 -12.88
CA LEU A 13 -21.69 19.36 -14.27
C LEU A 13 -22.16 20.43 -15.26
N GLU A 14 -23.34 21.02 -15.05
CA GLU A 14 -23.82 22.15 -15.88
C GLU A 14 -22.94 23.40 -15.74
N GLU A 15 -22.41 23.68 -14.54
CA GLU A 15 -21.44 24.75 -14.29
C GLU A 15 -20.09 24.51 -15.00
N LEU A 16 -19.77 23.25 -15.33
CA LEU A 16 -18.62 22.90 -16.16
C LEU A 16 -18.89 23.02 -17.67
N GLY A 17 -20.10 23.43 -18.06
CA GLY A 17 -20.49 23.67 -19.45
C GLY A 17 -21.19 22.51 -20.15
N PHE A 18 -21.58 21.46 -19.42
CA PHE A 18 -22.30 20.32 -19.99
C PHE A 18 -23.81 20.53 -19.97
N THR A 19 -24.51 20.03 -20.99
CA THR A 19 -25.98 19.86 -20.94
C THR A 19 -26.30 18.50 -20.33
N VAL A 20 -26.94 18.47 -19.16
CA VAL A 20 -27.06 17.24 -18.34
C VAL A 20 -28.49 16.74 -18.26
N LYS A 21 -28.68 15.43 -18.47
CA LYS A 21 -29.96 14.72 -18.34
C LYS A 21 -29.77 13.46 -17.49
N GLY A 22 -30.82 13.06 -16.76
CA GLY A 22 -30.84 11.84 -15.97
C GLY A 22 -31.46 10.66 -16.70
N GLU A 23 -31.19 9.45 -16.20
CA GLU A 23 -31.82 8.20 -16.66
C GLU A 23 -31.61 7.91 -18.16
N VAL A 24 -30.44 8.27 -18.69
CA VAL A 24 -30.09 8.05 -20.11
C VAL A 24 -29.33 6.74 -20.22
N GLY A 25 -29.89 5.77 -20.97
CA GLY A 25 -29.21 4.48 -21.21
C GLY A 25 -28.91 3.68 -19.93
N GLY A 26 -29.67 3.90 -18.86
CA GLY A 26 -29.45 3.28 -17.55
C GLY A 26 -28.31 3.91 -16.73
N CYS A 27 -27.78 5.07 -17.15
CA CYS A 27 -26.90 5.89 -16.33
C CYS A 27 -27.74 6.89 -15.52
N ASP A 28 -27.33 7.16 -14.27
CA ASP A 28 -28.05 8.13 -13.43
C ASP A 28 -27.99 9.54 -14.03
N LEU A 29 -26.85 9.93 -14.62
CA LEU A 29 -26.60 11.21 -15.28
C LEU A 29 -25.76 11.03 -16.55
N VAL A 30 -26.11 11.75 -17.62
CA VAL A 30 -25.28 11.94 -18.82
C VAL A 30 -25.24 13.42 -19.17
N GLY A 31 -24.03 13.96 -19.31
CA GLY A 31 -23.73 15.32 -19.75
C GLY A 31 -23.03 15.32 -21.11
N LEU A 32 -23.42 16.25 -21.99
CA LEU A 32 -22.78 16.44 -23.29
C LEU A 32 -22.23 17.86 -23.42
N SER A 33 -21.03 18.01 -24.00
CA SER A 33 -20.52 19.33 -24.41
C SER A 33 -21.24 19.82 -25.67
N ALA A 34 -21.00 21.08 -26.03
CA ALA A 34 -21.50 21.66 -27.27
C ALA A 34 -20.61 21.37 -28.50
N ASP A 35 -19.54 20.59 -28.33
CA ASP A 35 -18.59 20.24 -29.39
C ASP A 35 -19.18 19.24 -30.39
N ASP A 36 -18.51 19.07 -31.55
CA ASP A 36 -18.85 18.07 -32.56
C ASP A 36 -17.58 17.29 -32.98
N PRO A 37 -17.43 16.00 -32.59
CA PRO A 37 -18.34 15.23 -31.75
C PRO A 37 -18.35 15.70 -30.29
N PRO A 38 -19.46 15.52 -29.54
CA PRO A 38 -19.55 15.99 -28.16
C PRO A 38 -18.69 15.15 -27.22
N ILE A 39 -18.13 15.80 -26.21
CA ILE A 39 -17.55 15.11 -25.05
C ILE A 39 -18.71 14.53 -24.23
N VAL A 40 -18.62 13.24 -23.91
CA VAL A 40 -19.62 12.49 -23.15
C VAL A 40 -19.16 12.31 -21.70
N VAL A 41 -19.87 12.93 -20.77
CA VAL A 41 -19.63 12.79 -19.33
C VAL A 41 -20.73 11.93 -18.71
N ILE A 42 -20.36 10.90 -17.96
CA ILE A 42 -21.31 10.00 -17.29
C ILE A 42 -21.17 10.12 -15.77
N GLY A 43 -22.29 10.24 -15.06
CA GLY A 43 -22.35 10.30 -13.60
C GLY A 43 -23.16 9.14 -13.01
N GLU A 44 -22.58 8.42 -12.06
CA GLU A 44 -23.26 7.37 -11.27
C GLU A 44 -23.38 7.82 -9.80
N LEU A 45 -24.51 7.55 -9.17
CA LEU A 45 -24.89 8.04 -7.85
C LEU A 45 -25.14 6.87 -6.89
N LYS A 46 -24.64 6.98 -5.65
CA LYS A 46 -25.12 6.15 -4.53
C LYS A 46 -25.19 6.95 -3.25
N LEU A 47 -26.08 6.57 -2.33
CA LEU A 47 -26.11 7.16 -0.98
C LEU A 47 -24.78 7.05 -0.21
N ALA A 48 -23.96 6.06 -0.52
CA ALA A 48 -22.63 5.89 0.05
C ALA A 48 -21.67 5.34 -0.99
N PHE A 49 -20.41 5.76 -0.91
CA PHE A 49 -19.34 5.14 -1.68
C PHE A 49 -19.21 3.66 -1.30
N ASN A 50 -19.50 2.79 -2.25
CA ASN A 50 -19.43 1.34 -2.09
C ASN A 50 -18.70 0.71 -3.30
N LEU A 51 -18.61 -0.62 -3.35
CA LEU A 51 -17.98 -1.30 -4.49
C LEU A 51 -18.88 -1.26 -5.73
N GLU A 52 -20.19 -1.39 -5.54
CA GLU A 52 -21.17 -1.36 -6.63
C GLU A 52 -21.07 -0.10 -7.48
N LEU A 53 -20.97 1.07 -6.85
CA LEU A 53 -20.79 2.35 -7.53
C LEU A 53 -19.54 2.38 -8.43
N ILE A 54 -18.47 1.69 -8.01
CA ILE A 54 -17.25 1.56 -8.83
C ILE A 54 -17.50 0.64 -10.02
N LEU A 55 -18.19 -0.48 -9.81
CA LEU A 55 -18.49 -1.44 -10.87
C LEU A 55 -19.39 -0.82 -11.94
N GLN A 56 -20.42 -0.08 -11.54
CA GLN A 56 -21.26 0.69 -12.46
C GLN A 56 -20.40 1.68 -13.27
N ALA A 57 -19.52 2.45 -12.62
CA ALA A 57 -18.61 3.35 -13.32
C ALA A 57 -17.66 2.64 -14.31
N VAL A 58 -17.17 1.44 -13.97
CA VAL A 58 -16.39 0.59 -14.89
C VAL A 58 -17.21 0.20 -16.11
N ASP A 59 -18.47 -0.19 -15.92
CA ASP A 59 -19.36 -0.55 -17.04
C ASP A 59 -19.68 0.65 -17.95
N ARG A 60 -19.64 1.88 -17.41
CA ARG A 60 -19.84 3.12 -18.18
C ARG A 60 -18.60 3.61 -18.91
N ALA A 61 -17.41 3.32 -18.38
CA ALA A 61 -16.15 3.85 -18.89
C ALA A 61 -15.90 3.64 -20.40
N PRO A 62 -16.32 2.53 -21.05
CA PRO A 62 -16.17 2.37 -22.50
C PRO A 62 -17.01 3.34 -23.35
N ALA A 63 -18.06 3.94 -22.78
CA ALA A 63 -19.03 4.78 -23.50
C ALA A 63 -18.91 6.29 -23.20
N GLY A 64 -18.10 6.69 -22.21
CA GLY A 64 -17.92 8.08 -21.82
C GLY A 64 -16.45 8.50 -21.87
N ASP A 65 -16.20 9.77 -22.19
CA ASP A 65 -14.87 10.38 -22.14
C ASP A 65 -14.44 10.68 -20.69
N GLU A 66 -15.42 10.98 -19.82
CA GLU A 66 -15.21 11.24 -18.40
C GLU A 66 -16.29 10.55 -17.56
N VAL A 67 -15.89 9.82 -16.52
CA VAL A 67 -16.83 9.17 -15.59
C VAL A 67 -16.65 9.72 -14.18
N TRP A 68 -17.77 10.15 -13.61
CA TRP A 68 -17.87 10.63 -12.24
C TRP A 68 -18.70 9.68 -11.38
N ILE A 69 -18.20 9.36 -10.19
CA ILE A 69 -19.00 8.75 -9.14
C ILE A 69 -19.33 9.80 -8.09
N ALA A 70 -20.56 9.81 -7.60
CA ALA A 70 -20.96 10.71 -6.53
C ALA A 70 -21.68 9.99 -5.39
N ALA A 71 -21.37 10.41 -4.17
CA ALA A 71 -22.08 9.93 -3.00
C ALA A 71 -22.19 10.98 -1.91
N LYS A 72 -23.12 10.74 -0.98
CA LYS A 72 -23.29 11.59 0.19
C LYS A 72 -22.05 11.52 1.10
N MET A 73 -21.62 12.68 1.61
CA MET A 73 -20.58 12.76 2.64
C MET A 73 -21.06 12.14 3.95
N SER A 74 -20.19 11.34 4.58
CA SER A 74 -20.51 10.86 5.91
C SER A 74 -20.48 12.01 6.90
N ALA A 75 -21.49 12.09 7.77
CA ALA A 75 -21.60 13.15 8.76
C ALA A 75 -20.40 13.23 9.73
N ARG A 76 -19.60 12.16 9.83
CA ARG A 76 -18.43 12.05 10.73
C ARG A 76 -17.09 12.00 10.00
N GLY A 77 -17.06 12.14 8.66
CA GLY A 77 -15.83 12.10 7.85
C GLY A 77 -15.08 10.75 7.86
N LYS A 78 -15.77 9.67 8.24
CA LYS A 78 -15.20 8.32 8.38
C LYS A 78 -15.62 7.37 7.25
N GLY A 79 -16.31 7.85 6.22
CA GLY A 79 -16.69 7.05 5.07
C GLY A 79 -15.56 6.91 4.05
N ARG A 80 -15.85 6.26 2.92
CA ARG A 80 -14.81 6.01 1.89
C ARG A 80 -14.33 7.28 1.18
N GLU A 81 -15.02 8.40 1.36
CA GLU A 81 -14.58 9.73 0.93
C GLU A 81 -13.19 10.10 1.48
N SER A 82 -12.87 9.66 2.70
CA SER A 82 -11.59 9.93 3.35
C SER A 82 -10.57 8.79 3.18
N ASP A 83 -11.01 7.57 2.83
CA ASP A 83 -10.12 6.41 2.62
C ASP A 83 -9.21 6.63 1.39
N ALA A 84 -7.91 6.74 1.65
CA ALA A 84 -6.90 6.93 0.61
C ALA A 84 -6.89 5.77 -0.40
N ARG A 85 -7.22 4.53 0.01
CA ARG A 85 -7.26 3.36 -0.89
C ARG A 85 -8.40 3.48 -1.90
N TYR A 86 -9.57 3.92 -1.46
CA TYR A 86 -10.73 4.10 -2.34
C TYR A 86 -10.50 5.24 -3.33
N ARG A 87 -9.98 6.38 -2.87
CA ARG A 87 -9.58 7.49 -3.76
C ARG A 87 -8.48 7.07 -4.74
N ASN A 88 -7.50 6.29 -4.31
CA ASN A 88 -6.46 5.77 -5.19
C ASN A 88 -6.99 4.76 -6.21
N LEU A 89 -8.03 3.98 -5.88
CA LEU A 89 -8.71 3.11 -6.84
C LEU A 89 -9.39 3.95 -7.93
N CYS A 90 -10.15 4.99 -7.56
CA CYS A 90 -10.78 5.89 -8.53
C CYS A 90 -9.75 6.53 -9.46
N ARG A 91 -8.65 7.08 -8.90
CA ARG A 91 -7.52 7.60 -9.68
C ARG A 91 -6.94 6.55 -10.63
N ARG A 92 -6.88 5.28 -10.20
CA ARG A 92 -6.31 4.21 -11.00
C ARG A 92 -7.19 3.80 -12.18
N LEU A 93 -8.49 3.88 -11.99
CA LEU A 93 -9.51 3.55 -12.99
C LEU A 93 -9.88 4.73 -13.90
N GLY A 94 -9.43 5.94 -13.56
CA GLY A 94 -9.74 7.14 -14.35
C GLY A 94 -11.00 7.88 -13.90
N PHE A 95 -11.56 7.53 -12.73
CA PHE A 95 -12.84 8.08 -12.29
C PHE A 95 -12.68 9.31 -11.41
N GLY A 96 -13.54 10.28 -11.65
CA GLY A 96 -13.77 11.43 -10.79
C GLY A 96 -14.64 11.03 -9.62
N MET A 97 -14.46 11.68 -8.48
CA MET A 97 -15.16 11.36 -7.24
C MET A 97 -15.70 12.63 -6.61
N LEU A 98 -17.03 12.70 -6.48
CA LEU A 98 -17.77 13.84 -5.94
C LEU A 98 -18.41 13.49 -4.60
N GLY A 99 -18.15 14.30 -3.59
CA GLY A 99 -18.83 14.25 -2.32
C GLY A 99 -19.98 15.25 -2.25
N VAL A 100 -21.17 14.81 -1.89
CA VAL A 100 -22.32 15.71 -1.69
C VAL A 100 -22.57 15.89 -0.20
N THR A 101 -22.46 17.11 0.31
CA THR A 101 -22.71 17.42 1.72
C THR A 101 -24.20 17.37 2.06
N ASP A 102 -24.55 17.34 3.35
CA ASP A 102 -25.95 17.44 3.80
C ASP A 102 -26.66 18.71 3.34
N ARG A 103 -25.91 19.76 3.00
CA ARG A 103 -26.42 21.04 2.48
C ARG A 103 -26.56 21.04 0.95
N GLY A 104 -26.28 19.92 0.28
CA GLY A 104 -26.33 19.80 -1.18
C GLY A 104 -25.16 20.47 -1.90
N GLN A 105 -24.05 20.73 -1.21
CA GLN A 105 -22.83 21.25 -1.85
C GLN A 105 -22.01 20.09 -2.40
N VAL A 106 -21.39 20.28 -3.57
CA VAL A 106 -20.53 19.28 -4.22
C VAL A 106 -19.06 19.60 -3.96
N GLU A 107 -18.32 18.61 -3.47
CA GLU A 107 -16.88 18.65 -3.25
C GLU A 107 -16.18 17.66 -4.20
N VAL A 108 -15.18 18.14 -4.93
CA VAL A 108 -14.37 17.28 -5.80
C VAL A 108 -13.27 16.60 -4.96
N LEU A 109 -13.44 15.31 -4.69
CA LEU A 109 -12.51 14.50 -3.88
C LEU A 109 -11.39 13.87 -4.71
N VAL A 110 -11.72 13.52 -5.95
CA VAL A 110 -10.79 13.04 -6.97
C VAL A 110 -11.19 13.69 -8.29
N LYS A 111 -10.24 14.33 -8.97
CA LYS A 111 -10.43 14.76 -10.35
C LYS A 111 -10.12 13.58 -11.28
N PRO A 112 -10.91 13.36 -12.35
CA PRO A 112 -10.55 12.47 -13.45
C PRO A 112 -9.14 12.81 -13.94
N PRO A 113 -8.24 11.82 -14.01
CA PRO A 113 -6.88 12.08 -14.44
C PRO A 113 -6.83 12.25 -15.96
N THR A 114 -6.02 13.19 -16.43
CA THR A 114 -5.78 13.43 -17.87
C THR A 114 -4.82 12.40 -18.51
N ALA A 115 -4.27 11.48 -17.71
CA ALA A 115 -3.35 10.45 -18.17
C ALA A 115 -3.39 9.22 -17.25
N ALA A 116 -2.90 8.09 -17.74
CA ALA A 116 -2.86 6.86 -16.99
C ALA A 116 -2.07 6.98 -15.67
N PRO A 117 -2.47 6.27 -14.61
CA PRO A 117 -1.88 6.40 -13.29
C PRO A 117 -0.43 5.92 -13.26
N ARG A 118 0.47 6.75 -12.71
CA ARG A 118 1.89 6.42 -12.61
C ARG A 118 2.15 5.30 -11.59
N ARG A 119 2.98 4.31 -11.96
CA ARG A 119 3.49 3.28 -11.03
C ARG A 119 4.35 3.92 -9.94
N GLU A 120 4.28 3.44 -8.70
CA GLU A 120 5.08 3.94 -7.57
C GLU A 120 6.48 3.29 -7.51
N PRO A 121 7.56 3.95 -7.97
CA PRO A 121 8.86 3.29 -8.16
C PRO A 121 9.52 2.93 -6.83
N LYS A 122 9.28 3.71 -5.78
CA LYS A 122 9.81 3.47 -4.43
C LYS A 122 9.23 2.21 -3.80
N VAL A 123 7.92 2.02 -3.88
CA VAL A 123 7.24 0.82 -3.36
C VAL A 123 7.73 -0.41 -4.11
N ARG A 124 7.77 -0.34 -5.45
CA ARG A 124 8.30 -1.43 -6.28
C ARG A 124 9.74 -1.79 -5.91
N SER A 125 10.63 -0.80 -5.78
CA SER A 125 12.05 -1.05 -5.48
C SER A 125 12.23 -1.69 -4.10
N ARG A 126 11.42 -1.30 -3.11
CA ARG A 126 11.42 -1.93 -1.78
C ARG A 126 10.98 -3.38 -1.84
N LEU A 127 9.91 -3.69 -2.59
CA LEU A 127 9.44 -5.07 -2.78
C LEU A 127 10.53 -5.94 -3.43
N VAL A 128 11.15 -5.45 -4.50
CA VAL A 128 12.24 -6.16 -5.19
C VAL A 128 13.43 -6.40 -4.26
N ALA A 129 13.89 -5.36 -3.56
CA ALA A 129 15.05 -5.46 -2.68
C ALA A 129 14.79 -6.33 -1.44
N GLU A 130 13.56 -6.42 -0.96
CA GLU A 130 13.18 -7.33 0.12
C GLU A 130 13.19 -8.78 -0.38
N HIS A 131 12.56 -9.04 -1.54
CA HIS A 131 12.53 -10.37 -2.15
C HIS A 131 13.94 -10.90 -2.45
N GLN A 132 14.79 -10.12 -3.11
CA GLN A 132 16.15 -10.53 -3.47
C GLN A 132 17.05 -10.83 -2.27
N ARG A 133 16.82 -10.14 -1.14
CA ARG A 133 17.59 -10.38 0.09
C ARG A 133 17.01 -11.51 0.94
N ARG A 134 15.76 -11.91 0.72
CA ARG A 134 15.12 -12.98 1.45
C ARG A 134 15.68 -14.31 0.95
N GLN A 135 16.20 -15.10 1.88
CA GLN A 135 16.72 -16.43 1.57
C GLN A 135 15.57 -17.44 1.57
N GLY A 136 15.42 -18.16 0.46
CA GLY A 136 14.37 -19.17 0.26
C GLY A 136 12.94 -18.60 0.31
N ASP A 137 11.97 -19.51 0.43
CA ASP A 137 10.56 -19.18 0.67
C ASP A 137 10.13 -19.70 2.05
N PRO A 138 10.39 -18.94 3.13
CA PRO A 138 10.34 -19.47 4.49
C PRO A 138 8.91 -19.66 5.04
N VAL A 139 7.88 -19.08 4.41
CA VAL A 139 6.50 -19.13 4.93
C VAL A 139 5.50 -19.12 3.77
N PRO A 140 4.58 -20.10 3.68
CA PRO A 140 3.47 -20.03 2.72
C PRO A 140 2.57 -18.81 3.03
N GLY A 141 2.10 -18.13 1.99
CA GLY A 141 1.26 -16.94 2.12
C GLY A 141 -0.02 -17.19 2.92
N GLY A 142 -0.53 -16.15 3.59
CA GLY A 142 -1.82 -16.20 4.30
C GLY A 142 -1.75 -16.57 5.79
N SER A 143 -0.57 -16.83 6.35
CA SER A 143 -0.42 -17.05 7.80
C SER A 143 -0.65 -15.76 8.60
N THR A 144 -1.64 -15.75 9.49
CA THR A 144 -2.04 -14.59 10.30
C THR A 144 -1.51 -14.62 11.75
N ARG A 145 -0.98 -15.77 12.20
CA ARG A 145 -0.61 -16.00 13.61
C ARG A 145 0.88 -16.21 13.85
N ALA A 146 1.68 -16.41 12.80
CA ALA A 146 3.13 -16.55 12.91
C ALA A 146 3.85 -15.26 12.48
N PRO A 147 4.93 -14.85 13.18
CA PRO A 147 5.77 -13.74 12.72
C PRO A 147 6.33 -14.03 11.32
N ILE A 148 6.07 -13.13 10.38
CA ILE A 148 6.52 -13.24 8.97
C ILE A 148 8.05 -13.27 8.93
N MET A 149 8.67 -14.26 8.28
CA MET A 149 10.11 -14.26 8.07
C MET A 149 10.50 -13.31 6.93
N THR A 150 11.09 -12.17 7.28
CA THR A 150 11.56 -11.14 6.34
C THR A 150 13.08 -11.22 6.18
N ALA A 151 13.61 -10.64 5.09
CA ALA A 151 15.06 -10.52 4.90
C ALA A 151 15.77 -9.87 6.10
N TYR A 152 15.16 -8.82 6.69
CA TYR A 152 15.69 -8.15 7.88
C TYR A 152 15.76 -9.09 9.09
N ARG A 153 14.73 -9.92 9.31
CA ARG A 153 14.73 -10.88 10.42
C ARG A 153 15.74 -11.99 10.22
N GLN A 154 15.93 -12.47 8.99
CA GLN A 154 16.98 -13.43 8.67
C GLN A 154 18.37 -12.86 9.01
N GLN A 155 18.64 -11.60 8.64
CA GLN A 155 19.89 -10.94 9.01
C GLN A 155 20.03 -10.72 10.52
N ALA A 156 18.94 -10.37 11.22
CA ALA A 156 18.95 -10.25 12.67
C ALA A 156 19.21 -11.60 13.36
N LEU A 157 18.64 -12.69 12.85
CA LEU A 157 18.90 -14.04 13.36
C LEU A 157 20.34 -14.49 13.07
N ALA A 158 20.91 -14.11 11.92
CA ALA A 158 22.32 -14.34 11.63
C ALA A 158 23.22 -13.59 12.62
N CYS A 159 22.95 -12.31 12.90
CA CYS A 159 23.66 -11.56 13.94
C CYS A 159 23.51 -12.21 15.33
N ALA A 160 22.31 -12.71 15.65
CA ALA A 160 22.08 -13.40 16.90
C ALA A 160 22.87 -14.71 17.00
N SER A 161 22.92 -15.50 15.94
CA SER A 161 23.68 -16.77 15.89
C SER A 161 25.18 -16.56 16.18
N GLU A 162 25.76 -15.48 15.67
CA GLU A 162 27.15 -15.09 15.94
C GLU A 162 27.40 -14.73 17.41
N LEU A 163 26.44 -14.03 18.03
CA LEU A 163 26.52 -13.58 19.42
C LEU A 163 26.11 -14.66 20.44
N ALA A 164 25.59 -15.80 20.00
CA ALA A 164 25.16 -16.89 20.88
C ALA A 164 26.29 -17.50 21.73
N THR A 165 27.55 -17.30 21.33
CA THR A 165 28.74 -17.79 22.06
C THR A 165 29.31 -16.79 23.06
N GLY A 166 28.81 -15.55 23.06
CA GLY A 166 29.30 -14.49 23.93
C GLY A 166 29.37 -13.13 23.24
N PRO A 167 29.71 -12.06 24.00
CA PRO A 167 29.82 -10.71 23.46
C PRO A 167 30.87 -10.60 22.36
N ARG A 168 30.57 -9.91 21.26
CA ARG A 168 31.52 -9.69 20.15
C ARG A 168 31.48 -8.24 19.64
N PRO A 169 32.60 -7.73 19.09
CA PRO A 169 32.62 -6.42 18.49
C PRO A 169 31.90 -6.41 17.14
N VAL A 170 31.20 -5.31 16.83
CA VAL A 170 30.41 -5.15 15.58
C VAL A 170 31.26 -5.39 14.32
N ARG A 171 32.55 -5.07 14.37
CA ARG A 171 33.49 -5.26 13.25
C ARG A 171 33.61 -6.72 12.81
N GLU A 172 33.55 -7.66 13.74
CA GLU A 172 33.64 -9.10 13.44
C GLU A 172 32.33 -9.61 12.85
N LEU A 173 31.20 -9.13 13.38
CA LEU A 173 29.87 -9.50 12.90
C LEU A 173 29.63 -9.07 11.44
N ARG A 174 30.23 -7.94 11.02
CA ARG A 174 30.11 -7.42 9.65
C ARG A 174 30.66 -8.34 8.57
N VAL A 175 31.58 -9.24 8.91
CA VAL A 175 32.15 -10.21 7.97
C VAL A 175 31.05 -11.12 7.39
N ARG A 176 30.11 -11.55 8.24
CA ARG A 176 28.98 -12.41 7.83
C ARG A 176 27.66 -11.65 7.68
N CYS A 177 27.52 -10.53 8.38
CA CYS A 177 26.31 -9.72 8.43
C CYS A 177 26.64 -8.24 8.14
N PRO A 178 26.73 -7.80 6.87
CA PRO A 178 27.18 -6.45 6.51
C PRO A 178 26.42 -5.32 7.22
N ASP A 179 25.11 -5.50 7.43
CA ASP A 179 24.23 -4.54 8.10
C ASP A 179 24.21 -4.67 9.64
N ALA A 180 25.06 -5.51 10.25
CA ALA A 180 25.07 -5.80 11.69
C ALA A 180 25.05 -4.53 12.56
N GLY A 181 25.84 -3.52 12.20
CA GLY A 181 25.86 -2.26 12.96
C GLY A 181 24.51 -1.57 13.04
N LYS A 182 23.74 -1.53 11.94
CA LYS A 182 22.40 -0.94 11.92
C LYS A 182 21.40 -1.82 12.67
N ILE A 183 21.48 -3.13 12.48
CA ILE A 183 20.57 -4.11 13.11
C ILE A 183 20.69 -4.06 14.64
N LEU A 184 21.93 -4.10 15.15
CA LEU A 184 22.23 -4.08 16.58
C LEU A 184 21.86 -2.75 17.24
N LEU A 185 22.09 -1.63 16.53
CA LEU A 185 21.74 -0.30 17.01
C LEU A 185 20.22 -0.08 17.08
N ASN A 186 19.50 -0.41 16.00
CA ASN A 186 18.06 -0.22 15.93
C ASN A 186 17.31 -1.18 16.85
N ASN A 187 17.87 -2.38 17.07
CA ASN A 187 17.37 -3.41 17.98
C ASN A 187 15.83 -3.62 17.92
N VAL A 188 15.28 -3.64 16.70
CA VAL A 188 13.82 -3.66 16.44
C VAL A 188 13.08 -4.76 17.23
N TYR A 189 13.75 -5.87 17.52
CA TYR A 189 13.17 -7.01 18.23
C TYR A 189 13.58 -7.14 19.70
N GLY A 190 14.44 -6.25 20.22
CA GLY A 190 14.94 -6.35 21.59
C GLY A 190 15.90 -7.51 21.84
N TRP A 191 16.51 -8.07 20.78
CA TRP A 191 17.38 -9.26 20.88
C TRP A 191 18.81 -8.95 21.32
N PHE A 192 19.22 -7.69 21.24
CA PHE A 192 20.60 -7.29 21.45
C PHE A 192 20.69 -6.25 22.56
N GLU A 193 21.82 -6.24 23.25
CA GLU A 193 22.17 -5.15 24.16
C GLU A 193 23.66 -4.85 24.08
N ARG A 194 24.00 -3.61 24.41
CA ARG A 194 25.37 -3.12 24.32
C ARG A 194 26.10 -3.48 25.61
N ALA A 195 27.09 -4.37 25.51
CA ALA A 195 27.95 -4.74 26.63
C ALA A 195 28.99 -3.65 26.89
N GLU A 196 29.63 -3.16 25.81
CA GLU A 196 30.62 -2.08 25.86
C GLU A 196 30.55 -1.23 24.59
N ARG A 197 31.42 -0.22 24.45
CA ARG A 197 31.47 0.57 23.21
C ARG A 197 31.82 -0.30 22.00
N GLY A 198 30.83 -0.50 21.13
CA GLY A 198 30.99 -1.28 19.90
C GLY A 198 30.98 -2.80 20.11
N ILE A 199 30.66 -3.27 21.32
CA ILE A 199 30.53 -4.69 21.66
C ILE A 199 29.10 -4.95 22.11
N TYR A 200 28.48 -5.97 21.51
CA TYR A 200 27.11 -6.35 21.78
C TYR A 200 27.05 -7.79 22.27
N ARG A 201 25.99 -8.11 23.02
CA ARG A 201 25.64 -9.46 23.45
C ARG A 201 24.14 -9.70 23.22
N LEU A 202 23.73 -10.97 23.30
CA LEU A 202 22.31 -11.34 23.23
C LEU A 202 21.61 -11.13 24.57
N THR A 203 20.36 -10.66 24.49
CA THR A 203 19.40 -10.69 25.59
C THR A 203 18.78 -12.09 25.71
N GLU A 204 18.01 -12.34 26.77
CA GLU A 204 17.22 -13.57 26.90
C GLU A 204 16.23 -13.74 25.73
N ALA A 205 15.59 -12.65 25.30
CA ALA A 205 14.68 -12.65 24.15
C ALA A 205 15.40 -13.07 22.84
N GLY A 206 16.65 -12.64 22.66
CA GLY A 206 17.47 -13.06 21.52
C GLY A 206 17.82 -14.55 21.54
N HIS A 207 18.13 -15.11 22.72
CA HIS A 207 18.33 -16.56 22.87
C HIS A 207 17.05 -17.34 22.60
N ALA A 208 15.90 -16.86 23.09
CA ALA A 208 14.60 -17.47 22.80
C ALA A 208 14.26 -17.44 21.30
N ALA A 209 14.61 -16.36 20.60
CA ALA A 209 14.41 -16.25 19.15
C ALA A 209 15.23 -17.29 18.37
N LEU A 210 16.47 -17.57 18.77
CA LEU A 210 17.28 -18.62 18.13
C LEU A 210 16.72 -20.02 18.37
N LYS A 211 16.10 -20.28 19.53
CA LYS A 211 15.38 -21.55 19.77
C LYS A 211 14.16 -21.68 18.85
N ARG A 212 13.44 -20.59 18.65
CA ARG A 212 12.25 -20.54 17.79
C ARG A 212 12.58 -20.65 16.29
N TRP A 213 13.70 -20.06 15.87
CA TRP A 213 14.20 -20.11 14.49
C TRP A 213 15.67 -20.55 14.49
N PRO A 214 15.94 -21.86 14.59
CA PRO A 214 17.29 -22.39 14.55
C PRO A 214 18.02 -21.94 13.29
N GLN A 215 19.26 -21.44 13.45
CA GLN A 215 20.10 -21.03 12.33
C GLN A 215 21.09 -22.15 12.01
N GLN A 216 21.19 -22.54 10.73
CA GLN A 216 22.26 -23.42 10.28
C GLN A 216 23.58 -22.63 10.28
N ARG A 217 24.54 -23.01 11.13
CA ARG A 217 25.91 -22.50 10.99
C ARG A 217 26.56 -23.23 9.84
N VAL A 218 26.81 -22.53 8.74
CA VAL A 218 27.76 -23.00 7.74
C VAL A 218 29.15 -22.77 8.32
N GLU A 219 29.83 -23.83 8.74
CA GLU A 219 31.24 -23.77 9.09
C GLU A 219 32.02 -23.42 7.83
N VAL A 220 32.70 -22.27 7.84
CA VAL A 220 33.67 -21.93 6.80
C VAL A 220 34.89 -22.80 7.10
N GLY A 221 35.04 -23.90 6.36
CA GLY A 221 36.18 -24.80 6.48
C GLY A 221 37.49 -24.02 6.40
N ALA A 222 38.29 -24.11 7.46
CA ALA A 222 39.68 -23.69 7.42
C ALA A 222 40.37 -24.51 6.32
N GLY A 223 40.95 -23.83 5.33
CA GLY A 223 41.73 -24.48 4.28
C GLY A 223 42.79 -25.36 4.92
N ALA A 224 42.68 -26.67 4.68
CA ALA A 224 43.68 -27.64 5.10
C ALA A 224 44.99 -27.30 4.38
N ALA A 225 46.02 -26.94 5.15
CA ALA A 225 47.38 -26.88 4.67
C ALA A 225 47.84 -28.30 4.28
N SER A 226 48.33 -28.46 3.05
CA SER A 226 48.99 -29.68 2.60
C SER A 226 50.33 -29.86 3.34
N PRO A 227 50.65 -31.08 3.84
CA PRO A 227 51.99 -31.38 4.36
C PRO A 227 52.98 -31.65 3.21
N PRO A 228 54.31 -31.61 3.49
CA PRO A 228 55.36 -31.36 2.51
C PRO A 228 55.63 -32.49 1.52
#